data_AF-A0A7W2A0J7-F1
#
_entry.id   AF-A0A7W2A0J7-F1
#
_cell.length_a   1.000
_cell.length_b   1.000
_cell.length_c   1.000
_cell.angle_alpha   90.00
_cell.angle_beta   90.00
_cell.angle_gamma   90.00
#
_symmetry.space_group_name_H-M   'P 1'
#
loop_
_entity.id
_entity.type
_entity.pdbx_description
1 polymer ?
#
loop_
_entity_poly.entity_id
_entity_poly.type
_entity_poly.pdbx_seq_one_letter_code
_entity_poly.pdbx_strand_id
1 'polypeptide(L)'
;MSDKPVGTRTIIVDCYRELIMVRQPASFRKTPSKQKFIDYPKTHFAHDMMQLRRSQNMMYQGHRLNLGTATIDVGSDSARAMFLATDANEGQFIQHLYFTKEK
;
A
#
# COMPACT_ATOMS: atom_id res chain seq x y z
N MET A 1 -17.38 13.48 -13.22
CA MET A 1 -16.25 14.44 -13.11
C MET A 1 -15.04 13.63 -12.69
N SER A 2 -13.99 13.55 -13.51
CA SER A 2 -12.85 12.67 -13.27
C SER A 2 -11.74 13.43 -12.54
N ASP A 3 -11.49 13.05 -11.30
CA ASP A 3 -10.31 13.41 -10.53
C ASP A 3 -9.06 12.94 -11.29
N LYS A 4 -8.28 13.88 -11.82
CA LYS A 4 -7.06 13.53 -12.56
C LYS A 4 -6.03 12.94 -11.58
N PRO A 5 -5.41 11.80 -11.89
CA PRO A 5 -4.31 11.27 -11.09
C PRO A 5 -3.15 12.26 -11.10
N VAL A 6 -2.50 12.41 -9.94
CA VAL A 6 -1.36 13.30 -9.73
C VAL A 6 -0.16 12.47 -9.27
N GLY A 7 1.00 12.76 -9.86
CA GLY A 7 2.24 12.03 -9.63
C GLY A 7 2.28 10.67 -10.33
N THR A 8 3.23 9.84 -9.92
CA THR A 8 3.47 8.51 -10.52
C THR A 8 2.58 7.46 -9.83
N ARG A 9 1.92 6.63 -10.64
CA ARG A 9 1.23 5.44 -10.16
C ARG A 9 2.28 4.40 -9.76
N THR A 10 2.27 3.99 -8.51
CA THR A 10 3.29 3.10 -7.93
C THR A 10 2.69 1.75 -7.60
N ILE A 11 3.52 0.71 -7.58
CA ILE A 11 3.10 -0.65 -7.20
C ILE A 11 3.04 -0.79 -5.69
N ILE A 12 1.97 -1.41 -5.20
CA ILE A 12 1.71 -1.55 -3.76
C ILE A 12 2.84 -2.31 -3.04
N VAL A 13 3.43 -3.32 -3.69
CA VAL A 13 4.52 -4.12 -3.13
C VAL A 13 5.80 -3.29 -2.97
N ASP A 14 6.07 -2.39 -3.92
CA ASP A 14 7.25 -1.51 -3.82
C ASP A 14 7.04 -0.47 -2.73
N CYS A 15 5.83 0.11 -2.61
CA CYS A 15 5.48 0.96 -1.48
C CYS A 15 5.62 0.25 -0.12
N TYR A 16 5.21 -1.01 -0.03
CA TYR A 16 5.37 -1.82 1.18
C TYR A 16 6.85 -2.03 1.54
N ARG A 17 7.71 -2.35 0.56
CA ARG A 17 9.16 -2.53 0.78
C ARG A 17 9.81 -1.26 1.29
N GLU A 18 9.52 -0.13 0.67
CA GLU A 18 10.03 1.18 1.11
C GLU A 18 9.52 1.54 2.51
N LEU A 19 8.24 1.29 2.78
CA LEU A 19 7.65 1.54 4.09
C LEU A 19 8.34 0.73 5.19
N ILE A 20 8.65 -0.55 4.95
CA ILE A 20 9.40 -1.38 5.91
C ILE A 20 10.72 -0.71 6.25
N MET A 21 11.47 -0.25 5.25
CA MET A 21 12.77 0.38 5.44
C MET A 21 12.65 1.70 6.19
N VAL A 22 11.67 2.54 5.84
CA VAL A 22 11.41 3.82 6.51
C VAL A 22 10.94 3.60 7.96
N ARG A 23 10.22 2.53 8.27
CA ARG A 23 9.79 2.25 9.66
C ARG A 23 10.90 1.70 10.56
N GLN A 24 12.05 1.31 10.00
CA GLN A 24 13.13 0.75 10.80
C GLN A 24 13.65 1.75 11.85
N PRO A 25 13.98 1.27 13.06
CA PRO A 25 14.48 2.11 14.14
C PRO A 25 15.85 2.69 13.82
N ALA A 26 16.21 3.80 14.48
CA ALA A 26 17.51 4.45 14.29
C ALA A 26 18.70 3.49 14.55
N SER A 27 18.53 2.51 15.44
CA SER A 27 19.51 1.46 15.73
C SER A 27 19.83 0.59 14.51
N PHE A 28 18.82 0.26 13.70
CA PHE A 28 18.99 -0.48 12.45
C PHE A 28 19.60 0.42 11.37
N ARG A 29 19.15 1.67 11.24
CA ARG A 29 19.67 2.60 10.22
C ARG A 29 21.16 2.92 10.41
N LYS A 30 21.62 3.03 11.66
CA LYS A 30 23.05 3.27 11.98
C LYS A 30 23.91 2.02 11.84
N THR A 31 23.36 0.85 12.15
CA THR A 31 24.10 -0.42 12.09
C THR A 31 23.15 -1.53 11.64
N PRO A 32 22.99 -1.74 10.33
CA PRO A 32 22.06 -2.73 9.80
C PRO A 32 22.47 -4.13 10.22
N SER A 33 21.58 -4.85 10.90
CA SER A 33 21.77 -6.26 11.22
C SER A 33 20.41 -6.97 11.28
N LYS A 34 20.40 -8.27 10.99
CA LYS A 34 19.18 -9.09 11.06
C LYS A 34 18.51 -9.05 12.44
N GLN A 35 19.30 -8.96 13.51
CA GLN A 35 18.80 -8.89 14.89
C GLN A 35 18.10 -7.57 15.22
N LYS A 36 18.45 -6.49 14.52
CA LYS A 36 17.86 -5.15 14.72
C LYS A 36 16.73 -4.84 13.74
N PHE A 37 16.48 -5.74 12.79
CA PHE A 37 15.41 -5.60 11.82
C PHE A 37 14.08 -5.86 12.51
N ILE A 38 13.17 -4.91 12.40
CA ILE A 38 11.79 -5.07 12.87
C ILE A 38 10.96 -5.44 11.66
N ASP A 39 10.43 -6.66 11.66
CA ASP A 39 9.56 -7.11 10.59
C ASP A 39 8.21 -6.40 10.67
N TYR A 40 7.66 -6.09 9.51
CA TYR A 40 6.31 -5.54 9.37
C TYR A 40 5.56 -6.43 8.39
N PRO A 41 4.83 -7.45 8.86
CA PRO A 41 4.23 -8.46 8.01
C PRO A 41 3.28 -7.89 6.97
N LYS A 42 3.25 -8.51 5.79
CA LYS A 42 2.32 -8.16 4.70
C LYS A 42 0.85 -8.16 5.13
N THR A 43 0.47 -9.08 6.04
CA THR A 43 -0.89 -9.17 6.58
C THR A 43 -1.27 -7.94 7.40
N HIS A 44 -0.35 -7.40 8.19
CA HIS A 44 -0.57 -6.16 8.94
C HIS A 44 -0.72 -4.97 8.01
N PHE A 45 0.14 -4.85 7.00
CA PHE A 45 0.00 -3.80 5.99
C PHE A 45 -1.33 -3.89 5.23
N ALA A 46 -1.74 -5.09 4.82
CA ALA A 46 -3.04 -5.29 4.18
C ALA A 46 -4.21 -4.86 5.09
N HIS A 47 -4.15 -5.22 6.37
CA HIS A 47 -5.14 -4.80 7.36
C HIS A 47 -5.16 -3.28 7.54
N ASP A 48 -4.00 -2.64 7.69
CA ASP A 48 -3.90 -1.18 7.86
C ASP A 48 -4.47 -0.43 6.65
N MET A 49 -4.15 -0.88 5.43
CA MET A 49 -4.72 -0.33 4.19
C MET A 49 -6.23 -0.49 4.12
N MET A 50 -6.76 -1.62 4.60
CA MET A 50 -8.19 -1.86 4.68
C MET A 50 -8.87 -0.94 5.70
N GLN A 51 -8.27 -0.73 6.87
CA GLN A 51 -8.78 0.20 7.87
C GLN A 51 -8.77 1.65 7.35
N LEU A 52 -7.71 2.06 6.64
CA LEU A 52 -7.66 3.36 5.97
C LEU A 52 -8.77 3.52 4.93
N ARG A 53 -9.07 2.46 4.16
CA ARG A 53 -10.15 2.48 3.17
C ARG A 53 -11.52 2.61 3.84
N ARG A 54 -11.75 1.84 4.90
CA ARG A 54 -13.02 1.81 5.64
C ARG A 54 -13.28 3.11 6.39
N SER A 55 -12.26 3.67 7.01
CA SER A 55 -12.34 4.96 7.70
C SER A 55 -12.50 6.17 6.76
N GLN A 56 -12.45 5.97 5.44
CA GLN A 56 -12.38 7.02 4.42
C GLN A 56 -11.22 8.01 4.66
N ASN A 57 -10.25 7.64 5.50
CA ASN A 57 -9.14 8.50 5.89
C ASN A 57 -7.93 8.29 4.97
N MET A 58 -8.19 8.36 3.66
CA MET A 58 -7.16 8.27 2.62
C MET A 58 -6.75 9.65 2.11
N MET A 59 -6.99 10.69 2.89
CA MET A 59 -6.70 12.07 2.51
C MET A 59 -5.43 12.55 3.19
N TYR A 60 -4.52 13.13 2.42
CA TYR A 60 -3.32 13.76 2.94
C TYR A 60 -3.02 15.03 2.15
N GLN A 61 -3.02 16.18 2.82
CA GLN A 61 -2.69 17.48 2.22
C GLN A 61 -3.48 17.78 0.92
N GLY A 62 -4.80 17.56 0.91
CA GLY A 62 -5.65 17.78 -0.27
C GLY A 62 -5.48 16.74 -1.40
N HIS A 63 -4.76 15.65 -1.13
CA HIS A 63 -4.62 14.53 -2.05
C HIS A 63 -5.30 13.29 -1.48
N ARG A 64 -6.12 12.64 -2.30
CA ARG A 64 -6.75 11.37 -1.96
C ARG A 64 -5.92 10.21 -2.50
N LEU A 65 -5.53 9.29 -1.64
CA LEU A 65 -4.93 8.02 -2.01
C LEU A 65 -6.00 7.08 -2.54
N ASN A 66 -5.76 6.52 -3.72
CA ASN A 66 -6.63 5.57 -4.38
C ASN A 66 -5.92 4.24 -4.59
N LEU A 67 -6.69 3.16 -4.49
CA LEU A 67 -6.21 1.79 -4.67
C LEU A 67 -6.67 1.28 -6.03
N GLY A 68 -5.72 0.99 -6.92
CA GLY A 68 -5.98 0.39 -8.22
C GLY A 68 -6.02 -1.13 -8.11
N THR A 69 -7.17 -1.72 -8.44
CA THR A 69 -7.35 -3.16 -8.53
C THR A 69 -6.50 -3.75 -9.66
N ALA A 70 -6.04 -4.99 -9.46
CA ALA A 70 -5.44 -5.79 -10.52
C ALA A 70 -6.55 -6.20 -11.51
N THR A 71 -6.29 -6.04 -12.80
CA THR A 71 -7.15 -6.59 -13.87
C THR A 71 -6.69 -8.02 -14.19
N ILE A 72 -7.57 -8.85 -14.78
CA ILE A 72 -7.40 -10.31 -14.93
C ILE A 72 -6.05 -10.71 -15.58
N ASP A 73 -5.50 -9.90 -16.48
CA ASP A 73 -4.20 -10.16 -17.12
C ASP A 73 -3.00 -10.11 -16.15
N VAL A 74 -3.17 -9.51 -14.97
CA VAL A 74 -2.12 -9.38 -13.95
C VAL A 74 -2.14 -10.51 -12.93
N GLY A 75 -3.05 -11.49 -13.07
CA GLY A 75 -2.96 -12.76 -12.34
C GLY A 75 -1.63 -13.50 -12.59
N SER A 76 -0.90 -13.13 -13.64
CA SER A 76 0.41 -13.66 -14.01
C SER A 76 1.60 -13.11 -13.19
N ASP A 77 1.46 -11.94 -12.53
CA ASP A 77 2.53 -11.35 -11.70
C ASP A 77 2.03 -11.06 -10.28
N SER A 78 1.65 -12.15 -9.60
CA SER A 78 1.23 -12.14 -8.18
C SER A 78 2.28 -11.54 -7.24
N ALA A 79 3.55 -11.43 -7.67
CA ALA A 79 4.62 -10.80 -6.91
C ALA A 79 4.46 -9.28 -6.77
N ARG A 80 3.59 -8.65 -7.58
CA ARG A 80 3.35 -7.20 -7.60
C ARG A 80 1.98 -6.79 -7.08
N ALA A 81 1.12 -7.76 -6.76
CA ALA A 81 -0.19 -7.51 -6.18
C ALA A 81 -0.24 -7.90 -4.70
N MET A 82 -1.19 -7.31 -3.99
CA MET A 82 -1.49 -7.67 -2.61
C MET A 82 -3.00 -7.83 -2.44
N PHE A 83 -3.40 -8.92 -1.80
CA PHE A 83 -4.80 -9.18 -1.49
C PHE A 83 -5.23 -8.34 -0.28
N LEU A 84 -6.27 -7.54 -0.46
CA LEU A 84 -6.92 -6.80 0.62
C LEU A 84 -8.31 -7.42 0.86
N ALA A 85 -8.52 -7.99 2.04
CA ALA A 85 -9.80 -8.54 2.45
C ALA A 85 -10.78 -7.41 2.77
N THR A 86 -11.84 -7.28 1.95
CA THR A 86 -12.88 -6.27 2.14
C THR A 86 -13.97 -6.72 3.11
N ASP A 87 -14.24 -8.03 3.17
CA ASP A 87 -15.18 -8.67 4.09
C ASP A 87 -14.75 -10.12 4.39
N ALA A 88 -15.52 -10.87 5.19
CA ALA A 88 -15.21 -12.23 5.64
C ALA A 88 -14.87 -13.21 4.49
N ASN A 89 -15.53 -13.07 3.34
CA ASN A 89 -15.30 -13.89 2.14
C ASN A 89 -15.02 -13.05 0.89
N GLU A 90 -14.82 -11.74 1.05
CA GLU A 90 -14.60 -10.83 -0.08
C GLU A 90 -13.25 -10.15 0.05
N GLY A 91 -12.59 -9.97 -1.09
CA GLY A 91 -11.40 -9.16 -1.17
C GLY A 91 -11.00 -8.90 -2.60
N GLN A 92 -10.04 -8.01 -2.74
CA GLN A 92 -9.58 -7.56 -4.04
C GLN A 92 -8.06 -7.58 -4.07
N PHE A 93 -7.50 -8.04 -5.19
CA PHE A 93 -6.09 -7.85 -5.46
C PHE A 93 -5.87 -6.39 -5.84
N ILE A 94 -5.09 -5.69 -5.03
CA ILE A 94 -4.62 -4.34 -5.32
C ILE A 94 -3.23 -4.46 -5.89
N GLN A 95 -2.98 -3.76 -6.99
CA GLN A 95 -1.65 -3.72 -7.61
C GLN A 95 -1.02 -2.34 -7.47
N HIS A 96 -1.84 -1.28 -7.52
CA HIS A 96 -1.33 0.07 -7.65
C HIS A 96 -1.87 1.02 -6.60
N LEU A 97 -1.04 2.00 -6.24
CA LEU A 97 -1.38 3.16 -5.44
C LEU A 97 -1.19 4.41 -6.30
N TYR A 98 -2.14 5.35 -6.23
CA TYR A 98 -2.04 6.63 -6.92
C TYR A 98 -2.82 7.70 -6.18
N PHE A 99 -2.39 8.96 -6.32
CA PHE A 99 -3.09 10.08 -5.72
C PHE A 99 -3.99 10.77 -6.73
N THR A 100 -5.10 11.30 -6.26
CA THR A 100 -5.89 12.30 -6.97
C THR A 100 -5.94 13.60 -6.18
N LYS A 101 -6.07 14.73 -6.85
CA LYS A 101 -6.35 16.00 -6.17
C LYS A 101 -7.83 16.03 -5.82
N GLU A 102 -8.11 16.31 -4.56
CA GLU A 102 -9.45 16.65 -4.11
C GLU A 102 -9.67 18.15 -4.36
N LYS A 103 -10.84 18.51 -4.90
CA LYS A 103 -11.19 19.91 -5.19
C LYS A 103 -11.79 20.61 -3.97
#